data_AF-A0A1C6ML40-F1
#
_entry.id   AF-A0A1C6ML40-F1
#
_cell.length_a   1.000
_cell.length_b   1.000
_cell.length_c   1.000
_cell.angle_alpha   90.00
_cell.angle_beta   90.00
_cell.angle_gamma   90.00
#
_symmetry.space_group_name_H-M   'P 1'
#
loop_
_entity.id
_entity.type
_entity.pdbx_description
1 polymer ?
#
loop_
_entity_poly.entity_id
_entity_poly.type
_entity_poly.pdbx_seq_one_letter_code
_entity_poly.pdbx_strand_id
1 'polypeptide(L)'
;MICCRCDGPIEVGDPYEVLLRHSVSRPATRTHRHTHCPDEATRADRDHAALEDARYAAWGRLMTHLGACPQCPDDDLWACPTGRRLRKEWRTAERDAR
;
A
#
# COMPACT_ATOMS: atom_id res chain seq x y z
N MET A 1 24.89 1.32 10.72
CA MET A 1 24.46 1.38 9.30
C MET A 1 23.00 0.91 9.25
N ILE A 2 22.18 1.35 8.30
CA ILE A 2 20.75 0.97 8.26
C ILE A 2 20.48 0.17 6.98
N CYS A 3 19.78 -0.95 7.13
CA CYS A 3 19.32 -1.75 6.00
C CYS A 3 18.21 -1.00 5.25
N CYS A 4 18.42 -0.71 3.96
CA CYS A 4 17.45 0.00 3.12
C CYS A 4 16.16 -0.78 2.81
N ARG A 5 15.99 -1.98 3.40
CA ARG A 5 14.85 -2.87 3.15
C ARG A 5 13.96 -3.10 4.36
N CYS A 6 14.54 -3.33 5.53
CA CYS A 6 13.79 -3.55 6.76
C CYS A 6 13.87 -2.36 7.74
N ASP A 7 14.60 -1.30 7.37
CA ASP A 7 14.88 -0.12 8.19
C ASP A 7 15.52 -0.45 9.57
N GLY A 8 16.00 -1.68 9.75
CA GLY A 8 16.71 -2.14 10.94
C GLY A 8 18.21 -1.78 10.93
N PRO A 9 18.85 -1.75 12.11
CA PRO A 9 20.29 -1.57 12.22
C PRO A 9 21.04 -2.78 11.65
N ILE A 10 22.15 -2.50 10.96
CA ILE A 10 23.17 -3.50 10.57
C ILE A 10 24.30 -3.38 11.60
N GLU A 11 24.50 -4.41 12.41
CA GLU A 11 25.50 -4.47 13.47
C GLU A 11 26.88 -4.87 12.94
N VAL A 12 27.91 -4.66 13.77
CA VAL A 12 29.29 -5.02 13.42
C VAL A 12 29.43 -6.54 13.37
N GLY A 13 29.67 -7.08 12.17
CA GLY A 13 29.79 -8.52 11.92
C GLY A 13 28.60 -9.11 11.17
N ASP A 14 27.51 -8.36 10.99
CA ASP A 14 26.37 -8.82 10.21
C ASP A 14 26.73 -8.89 8.71
N PRO A 15 26.33 -9.96 8.01
CA PRO A 15 26.56 -10.06 6.57
C PRO A 15 25.62 -9.13 5.81
N TYR A 16 26.21 -8.13 5.15
CA TYR A 16 25.49 -7.14 4.35
C TYR A 16 26.10 -6.96 2.96
N GLU A 17 25.33 -6.41 2.05
CA GLU A 17 25.75 -6.03 0.71
C GLU A 17 25.58 -4.52 0.49
N VAL A 18 26.40 -3.97 -0.42
CA VAL A 18 26.38 -2.56 -0.80
C VAL A 18 25.75 -2.43 -2.17
N LEU A 19 24.63 -1.72 -2.23
CA LEU A 19 23.87 -1.49 -3.45
C LEU A 19 24.09 -0.06 -3.92
N LEU A 20 24.36 0.12 -5.21
CA LEU A 20 24.48 1.42 -5.83
C LEU A 20 23.13 1.78 -6.48
N ARG A 21 22.36 2.68 -5.85
CA ARG A 21 21.14 3.21 -6.46
C ARG A 21 21.50 4.35 -7.41
N HIS A 22 21.42 4.07 -8.70
CA HIS A 22 21.52 5.08 -9.74
C HIS A 22 20.22 5.88 -9.79
N SER A 23 20.34 7.20 -9.71
CA SER A 23 19.27 8.13 -10.03
C SER A 23 19.60 8.80 -11.36
N VAL A 24 18.59 8.99 -12.21
CA VAL A 24 18.75 9.69 -13.49
C VAL A 24 19.06 11.18 -13.28
N SER A 25 18.70 11.73 -12.12
CA SER A 25 18.77 13.16 -11.80
C SER A 25 19.58 13.50 -10.55
N ARG A 26 20.19 12.51 -9.88
CA ARG A 26 20.99 12.72 -8.66
C ARG A 26 22.23 11.81 -8.66
N PRO A 27 23.29 12.18 -7.93
CA PRO A 27 24.44 11.30 -7.73
C PRO A 27 24.02 9.93 -7.24
N ALA A 28 24.67 8.89 -7.75
CA ALA A 28 24.41 7.52 -7.34
C ALA A 28 24.60 7.41 -5.82
N THR A 29 23.58 6.94 -5.12
CA THR A 29 23.60 6.83 -3.65
C THR A 29 23.95 5.40 -3.26
N ARG A 30 24.96 5.24 -2.42
CA ARG A 30 25.28 3.94 -1.82
C ARG A 30 24.28 3.65 -0.72
N THR A 31 23.67 2.48 -0.79
CA THR A 31 22.74 1.95 0.20
C THR A 31 23.23 0.59 0.67
N HIS A 32 22.81 0.19 1.86
CA HIS A 32 23.27 -1.04 2.50
C HIS A 32 22.08 -1.95 2.80
N ARG A 33 22.23 -3.25 2.64
CA ARG A 33 21.15 -4.22 2.89
C ARG A 33 21.71 -5.48 3.54
N HIS A 34 20.99 -6.07 4.50
CA HIS A 34 21.32 -7.41 5.00
C HIS A 34 21.25 -8.43 3.86
N THR A 35 22.19 -9.36 3.80
CA THR A 35 22.19 -10.46 2.80
C THR A 35 20.93 -11.34 2.87
N HIS A 36 20.28 -11.41 4.04
CA HIS A 36 19.02 -12.14 4.22
C HIS A 36 17.78 -11.31 3.80
N CYS A 37 17.92 -10.01 3.53
CA CYS A 37 16.81 -9.18 3.10
C CYS A 37 16.62 -9.34 1.58
N PRO A 38 15.40 -9.63 1.10
CA PRO A 38 15.15 -9.94 -0.31
C PRO A 38 15.43 -8.75 -1.24
N ASP A 39 15.92 -9.06 -2.45
CA ASP A 39 16.41 -8.08 -3.43
C ASP A 39 15.30 -7.22 -4.05
N GLU A 40 14.13 -7.82 -4.24
CA GLU A 40 12.92 -7.14 -4.70
C GLU A 40 11.74 -7.44 -3.76
N ALA A 41 10.80 -6.50 -3.70
CA ALA A 41 9.42 -6.88 -3.39
C ALA A 41 9.03 -7.93 -4.43
N THR A 42 8.69 -9.13 -3.97
CA THR A 42 8.21 -10.16 -4.87
C THR A 42 7.02 -9.59 -5.65
N ARG A 43 6.75 -10.16 -6.84
CA ARG A 43 5.54 -9.78 -7.57
C ARG A 43 4.30 -9.89 -6.66
N ALA A 44 4.26 -10.91 -5.81
CA ALA A 44 3.22 -11.08 -4.80
C ALA A 44 3.15 -9.92 -3.78
N ASP A 45 4.28 -9.41 -3.29
CA ASP A 45 4.31 -8.27 -2.37
C ASP A 45 3.79 -6.99 -3.04
N ARG A 46 4.12 -6.77 -4.32
CA ARG A 46 3.64 -5.62 -5.11
C ARG A 46 2.14 -5.75 -5.40
N ASP A 47 1.70 -6.94 -5.78
CA ASP A 47 0.30 -7.23 -6.05
C ASP A 47 -0.53 -7.04 -4.76
N HIS A 48 -0.03 -7.51 -3.62
CA HIS A 48 -0.68 -7.30 -2.32
C HIS A 48 -0.75 -5.81 -1.92
N ALA A 49 0.34 -5.06 -2.06
CA ALA A 49 0.34 -3.62 -1.80
C ALA A 49 -0.66 -2.87 -2.72
N ALA A 50 -0.73 -3.26 -4.00
CA ALA A 50 -1.70 -2.69 -4.94
C ALA A 50 -3.15 -3.01 -4.56
N LEU A 51 -3.40 -4.20 -4.00
CA LEU A 51 -4.72 -4.60 -3.48
C LEU A 51 -5.10 -3.81 -2.22
N GLU A 52 -4.15 -3.57 -1.30
CA GLU A 52 -4.37 -2.71 -0.15
C GLU A 52 -4.65 -1.26 -0.55
N ASP A 53 -3.88 -0.69 -1.49
CA ASP A 53 -4.11 0.64 -2.03
C ASP A 53 -5.50 0.75 -2.68
N ALA A 54 -5.91 -0.26 -3.45
CA ALA A 54 -7.25 -0.32 -4.05
C ALA A 54 -8.35 -0.34 -2.98
N ARG A 55 -8.14 -1.07 -1.86
CA ARG A 55 -9.06 -1.09 -0.71
C ARG A 55 -9.18 0.29 -0.08
N TYR A 56 -8.06 0.98 0.19
CA TYR A 56 -8.08 2.32 0.78
C TYR A 56 -8.72 3.35 -0.14
N ALA A 57 -8.43 3.29 -1.44
CA ALA A 57 -9.04 4.18 -2.43
C ALA A 57 -10.56 3.97 -2.52
N ALA A 58 -11.04 2.73 -2.51
CA ALA A 58 -12.46 2.40 -2.52
C ALA A 58 -13.16 2.87 -1.22
N TRP A 59 -12.51 2.68 -0.07
CA TRP A 59 -12.99 3.20 1.21
C TRP A 59 -13.10 4.73 1.22
N GLY A 60 -12.07 5.43 0.75
CA GLY A 60 -12.07 6.89 0.66
C GLY A 60 -13.21 7.43 -0.21
N ARG A 61 -13.44 6.83 -1.38
CA ARG A 61 -14.59 7.20 -2.25
C ARG A 61 -15.94 7.00 -1.55
N LEU A 62 -16.10 5.89 -0.82
CA LEU A 62 -17.31 5.62 -0.06
C LEU A 62 -17.53 6.66 1.04
N MET A 63 -16.53 6.94 1.87
CA MET A 63 -16.64 7.90 2.98
C MET A 63 -16.92 9.32 2.49
N THR A 64 -16.25 9.76 1.42
CA THR A 64 -16.54 11.04 0.77
C THR A 64 -18.00 11.13 0.32
N HIS A 65 -18.54 10.06 -0.26
CA HIS A 65 -19.93 10.05 -0.68
C HIS A 65 -20.90 10.05 0.50
N LEU A 66 -20.66 9.24 1.54
CA LEU A 66 -21.50 9.19 2.73
C LEU A 66 -21.53 10.54 3.47
N GLY A 67 -20.40 11.27 3.51
CA GLY A 67 -20.32 12.59 4.11
C GLY A 67 -20.98 13.70 3.29
N ALA A 68 -21.19 13.50 1.99
CA ALA A 68 -21.75 14.51 1.08
C ALA A 68 -23.20 14.22 0.64
N CYS A 69 -23.65 12.97 0.71
CA CYS A 69 -24.96 12.57 0.21
C CYS A 69 -26.02 12.65 1.33
N PRO A 70 -27.00 13.56 1.22
CA PRO A 70 -28.03 13.72 2.25
C PRO A 70 -29.02 12.53 2.31
N GLN A 71 -29.04 11.66 1.29
CA GLN A 71 -29.88 10.46 1.23
C GLN A 71 -29.24 9.23 1.89
N CYS A 72 -27.94 9.25 2.13
CA CYS A 72 -27.21 8.15 2.77
C CYS A 72 -27.34 8.05 4.30
N PRO A 73 -27.55 9.14 5.08
CA PRO A 73 -27.83 9.06 6.50
C PRO A 73 -29.27 8.66 6.85
N ASP A 74 -30.20 8.64 5.88
CA ASP A 74 -31.57 8.14 6.09
C ASP A 74 -31.60 6.60 6.22
N ASP A 75 -32.62 6.09 6.93
CA ASP A 75 -32.75 4.68 7.38
C ASP A 75 -32.64 3.63 6.28
N ASP A 76 -32.93 3.98 5.02
CA ASP A 76 -32.69 3.09 3.89
C ASP A 76 -31.31 3.33 3.29
N LEU A 77 -30.29 2.79 3.95
CA LEU A 77 -28.91 2.75 3.49
C LEU A 77 -28.77 2.26 2.04
N TRP A 78 -29.77 1.54 1.50
CA TRP A 78 -29.79 1.01 0.15
C TRP A 78 -30.45 1.95 -0.88
N ALA A 79 -31.21 2.96 -0.45
CA ALA A 79 -31.94 3.86 -1.34
C ALA A 79 -31.02 4.63 -2.29
N CYS A 80 -29.82 5.01 -1.85
CA CYS A 80 -28.84 5.68 -2.71
C CYS A 80 -28.12 4.69 -3.66
N PRO A 81 -28.34 4.74 -4.99
CA PRO A 81 -27.71 3.82 -5.94
C PRO A 81 -26.18 3.97 -5.96
N THR A 82 -25.69 5.20 -5.80
CA THR A 82 -24.25 5.51 -5.76
C THR A 82 -23.60 4.94 -4.50
N GLY A 83 -24.20 5.15 -3.32
CA GLY A 83 -23.73 4.55 -2.07
C GLY A 83 -23.71 3.01 -2.14
N ARG A 84 -24.74 2.39 -2.73
CA ARG A 84 -24.80 0.94 -2.95
C ARG A 84 -23.65 0.44 -3.84
N ARG A 85 -23.37 1.13 -4.94
CA ARG A 85 -22.24 0.80 -5.83
C ARG A 85 -20.91 0.90 -5.10
N LEU A 86 -20.67 1.99 -4.38
CA LEU A 86 -19.41 2.23 -3.64
C LEU A 86 -19.20 1.20 -2.51
N ARG A 87 -20.25 0.80 -1.78
CA ARG A 87 -20.15 -0.29 -0.80
C ARG A 87 -19.83 -1.63 -1.45
N LYS A 88 -20.31 -1.90 -2.68
CA LYS A 88 -19.97 -3.12 -3.43
C LYS A 88 -18.52 -3.09 -3.90
N GLU A 89 -18.04 -1.95 -4.38
CA GLU A 89 -16.64 -1.73 -4.77
C GLU A 89 -15.70 -1.94 -3.57
N TRP A 90 -16.00 -1.32 -2.42
CA TRP A 90 -15.19 -1.49 -1.21
C TRP A 90 -15.16 -2.94 -0.72
N ARG A 91 -16.31 -3.63 -0.64
CA ARG A 91 -16.33 -5.06 -0.25
C ARG A 91 -15.58 -5.97 -1.21
N THR A 92 -15.58 -5.64 -2.50
CA THR A 92 -14.78 -6.37 -3.50
C THR A 92 -13.30 -6.18 -3.24
N ALA A 93 -12.86 -4.93 -3.08
CA ALA A 93 -11.47 -4.61 -2.79
C ALA A 93 -11.02 -5.16 -1.42
N GLU A 94 -11.89 -5.20 -0.41
CA GLU A 94 -11.59 -5.79 0.89
C GLU A 94 -11.36 -7.30 0.79
N ARG A 95 -12.19 -8.01 0.02
CA ARG A 95 -12.02 -9.45 -0.21
C ARG A 95 -10.75 -9.74 -0.99
N ASP A 96 -10.47 -8.96 -2.01
CA ASP A 96 -9.34 -9.21 -2.90
C ASP A 96 -7.99 -8.88 -2.21
N ALA A 97 -8.00 -8.05 -1.15
CA ALA A 97 -6.82 -7.72 -0.33
C ALA A 97 -6.58 -8.64 0.88
N ARG A 98 -7.45 -9.64 1.12
CA ARG A 98 -7.29 -10.66 2.19
C ARG A 98 -6.54 -11.88 1.70
#